data_AF-A0A7S0KSL5-F1
#
_entry.id   AF-A0A7S0KSL5-F1
#
_cell.length_a   1.000
_cell.length_b   1.000
_cell.length_c   1.000
_cell.angle_alpha   90.00
_cell.angle_beta   90.00
_cell.angle_gamma   90.00
#
_symmetry.space_group_name_H-M   'P 1'
#
loop_
_entity.id
_entity.type
_entity.pdbx_description
1 polymer ?
#
loop_
_entity_poly.entity_id
_entity_poly.type
_entity_poly.pdbx_seq_one_letter_code
_entity_poly.pdbx_strand_id
1 'polypeptide(L)'
;MDKADPAPAGRMSAYAPQVEVVEVPQKYIGKVIGKGGEQIKAICEQTKIDTIDINEEGVVTLTGSFGCDMPKAVEIIRSLTVEPEVGKTYRNARVTKVLDFGAFVEILPGVEGLCHVSELDVTRVANVRDVVEEGQTIDVKLLETNERGQFKLSRRAVLLDEGGEKVRRELAEAKVAAGGDDAEDAGKARGKPPPKARRGRSRLRE
;
A
#
# COMPACT_ATOMS: atom_id res chain seq x y z
N MET A 1 -6.68 59.92 3.77
CA MET A 1 -7.32 58.62 3.46
C MET A 1 -6.30 57.51 3.67
N ASP A 2 -5.83 57.31 4.90
CA ASP A 2 -4.81 56.31 5.19
C ASP A 2 -5.00 55.82 6.62
N LYS A 3 -4.93 54.50 6.83
CA LYS A 3 -5.23 53.73 8.06
C LYS A 3 -6.66 53.21 8.18
N ALA A 4 -7.02 52.22 7.38
CA ALA A 4 -8.14 51.33 7.65
C ALA A 4 -7.81 49.87 7.29
N ASP A 5 -6.68 49.36 7.79
CA ASP A 5 -6.36 47.93 7.72
C ASP A 5 -5.99 47.44 9.13
N PRO A 6 -6.97 47.13 10.01
CA PRO A 6 -6.67 46.36 11.20
C PRO A 6 -6.23 44.95 10.77
N ALA A 7 -5.12 44.47 11.34
CA ALA A 7 -4.64 43.10 11.16
C ALA A 7 -5.78 42.10 11.44
N PRO A 8 -5.91 41.00 10.68
CA PRO A 8 -6.99 40.04 10.89
C PRO A 8 -6.92 39.53 12.34
N ALA A 9 -7.98 39.81 13.10
CA ALA A 9 -8.06 39.42 14.50
C ALA A 9 -7.90 37.89 14.60
N GLY A 10 -6.77 37.45 15.16
CA GLY A 10 -6.40 36.04 15.35
C GLY A 10 -7.25 35.27 16.37
N ARG A 11 -8.53 35.62 16.50
CA ARG A 11 -9.53 34.90 17.29
C ARG A 11 -10.85 35.02 16.56
N MET A 12 -11.22 33.97 15.84
CA MET A 12 -12.55 33.84 15.23
C MET A 12 -13.64 34.14 16.28
N SER A 13 -14.68 34.85 15.82
CA SER A 13 -15.82 35.30 16.60
C SER A 13 -16.50 34.15 17.35
N ALA A 14 -16.96 34.41 18.57
CA ALA A 14 -17.61 33.44 19.47
C ALA A 14 -18.94 32.83 18.94
N TYR A 15 -19.39 33.28 17.76
CA TYR A 15 -20.61 32.81 17.09
C TYR A 15 -20.40 32.59 15.58
N ALA A 16 -19.16 32.67 15.10
CA ALA A 16 -18.89 32.40 13.69
C ALA A 16 -18.95 30.89 13.43
N PRO A 17 -19.69 30.44 12.40
CA PRO A 17 -19.66 29.05 12.00
C PRO A 17 -18.22 28.68 11.64
N GLN A 18 -17.76 27.59 12.24
CA GLN A 18 -16.51 26.98 11.83
C GLN A 18 -16.78 26.24 10.53
N VAL A 19 -15.92 26.46 9.55
CA VAL A 19 -15.97 25.75 8.28
C VAL A 19 -14.61 25.10 8.08
N GLU A 20 -14.60 23.78 7.96
CA GLU A 20 -13.40 23.03 7.59
C GLU A 20 -13.68 22.27 6.29
N VAL A 21 -12.74 22.38 5.35
CA VAL A 21 -12.82 21.74 4.04
C VAL A 21 -11.81 20.61 4.01
N VAL A 22 -12.29 19.40 3.71
CA VAL A 22 -11.47 18.19 3.59
C VAL A 22 -11.64 17.62 2.19
N GLU A 23 -10.53 17.34 1.52
CA GLU A 23 -10.53 16.68 0.22
C GLU A 23 -10.54 15.16 0.40
N VAL A 24 -11.43 14.49 -0.34
CA VAL A 24 -11.67 13.05 -0.28
C VAL A 24 -11.84 12.50 -1.70
N PRO A 25 -11.11 11.45 -2.09
CA PRO A 25 -11.30 10.84 -3.40
C PRO A 25 -12.73 10.30 -3.59
N GLN A 26 -13.32 10.59 -4.77
CA GLN A 26 -14.69 10.23 -5.15
C GLN A 26 -15.06 8.75 -4.91
N LYS A 27 -14.09 7.85 -5.08
CA LYS A 27 -14.17 6.41 -4.76
C LYS A 27 -14.66 6.11 -3.34
N TYR A 28 -14.34 6.98 -2.38
CA TYR A 28 -14.60 6.77 -0.96
C TYR A 28 -15.82 7.56 -0.45
N ILE A 29 -16.37 8.50 -1.23
CA ILE A 29 -17.57 9.27 -0.88
C ILE A 29 -18.73 8.33 -0.48
N GLY A 30 -18.97 7.28 -1.27
CA GLY A 30 -20.02 6.31 -0.97
C GLY A 30 -19.83 5.58 0.37
N LYS A 31 -18.58 5.36 0.79
CA LYS A 31 -18.26 4.77 2.11
C LYS A 31 -18.41 5.78 3.24
N VAL A 32 -18.01 7.03 3.02
CA VAL A 32 -18.15 8.14 3.99
C VAL A 32 -19.62 8.45 4.27
N ILE A 33 -20.49 8.38 3.26
CA ILE A 33 -21.95 8.55 3.42
C ILE A 33 -22.57 7.32 4.09
N GLY A 34 -22.13 6.11 3.72
CA GLY A 34 -22.73 4.85 4.16
C GLY A 34 -24.06 4.55 3.44
N LYS A 35 -24.69 3.41 3.77
CA LYS A 35 -25.98 3.01 3.16
C LYS A 35 -27.07 3.99 3.57
N GLY A 36 -27.46 4.91 2.69
CA GLY A 36 -28.52 5.88 2.94
C GLY A 36 -28.16 7.00 3.92
N GLY A 37 -26.88 7.34 4.05
CA GLY A 37 -26.43 8.44 4.92
C GLY A 37 -26.30 8.07 6.40
N GLU A 38 -26.23 6.78 6.73
CA GLU A 38 -26.10 6.33 8.13
C GLU A 38 -24.79 6.81 8.79
N GLN A 39 -23.67 6.79 8.04
CA GLN A 39 -22.36 7.23 8.57
C GLN A 39 -22.32 8.73 8.80
N ILE A 40 -22.77 9.55 7.85
CA ILE A 40 -22.82 11.02 8.03
C ILE A 40 -23.74 11.43 9.19
N LYS A 41 -24.86 10.72 9.40
CA LYS A 41 -25.75 10.95 10.55
C LYS A 41 -25.08 10.57 11.86
N ALA A 42 -24.40 9.43 11.91
CA ALA A 42 -23.65 9.00 13.09
C ALA A 42 -22.50 9.97 13.44
N ILE A 43 -21.79 10.49 12.44
CA ILE A 43 -20.71 11.47 12.63
C ILE A 43 -21.31 12.79 13.13
N CYS A 44 -22.33 13.32 12.46
CA CYS A 44 -23.05 14.53 12.85
C CYS A 44 -23.53 14.46 14.31
N GLU A 45 -24.09 13.34 14.73
CA GLU A 45 -24.57 13.12 16.10
C GLU A 45 -23.42 13.05 17.12
N GLN A 46 -22.32 12.36 16.78
CA GLN A 46 -21.16 12.22 17.66
C GLN A 46 -20.33 13.49 17.82
N THR A 47 -20.29 14.34 16.78
CA THR A 47 -19.45 15.56 16.75
C THR A 47 -20.27 16.84 16.91
N LYS A 48 -21.60 16.73 16.95
CA LYS A 48 -22.55 17.85 17.05
C LYS A 48 -22.33 18.93 15.99
N ILE A 49 -22.00 18.50 14.77
CA ILE A 49 -21.86 19.38 13.59
C ILE A 49 -23.24 19.59 12.97
N ASP A 50 -23.56 20.79 12.51
CA ASP A 50 -24.89 21.13 11.97
C ASP A 50 -25.08 20.57 10.55
N THR A 51 -24.10 20.75 9.68
CA THR A 51 -24.18 20.34 8.27
C THR A 51 -22.85 19.76 7.79
N ILE A 52 -22.92 18.58 7.18
CA ILE A 52 -21.82 17.97 6.42
C ILE A 52 -22.25 17.93 4.97
N ASP A 53 -21.65 18.78 4.14
CA ASP A 53 -21.87 18.81 2.70
C ASP A 53 -20.76 18.03 2.00
N ILE A 54 -21.13 17.15 1.06
CA ILE A 54 -20.16 16.35 0.30
C ILE A 54 -20.44 16.59 -1.18
N ASN A 55 -19.48 17.20 -1.86
CA ASN A 55 -19.57 17.46 -3.29
C ASN A 55 -19.20 16.21 -4.11
N GLU A 56 -19.76 16.08 -5.31
CA GLU A 56 -19.44 15.01 -6.26
C GLU A 56 -17.96 15.00 -6.69
N GLU A 57 -17.28 16.14 -6.53
CA GLU A 57 -15.85 16.32 -6.78
C GLU A 57 -14.96 15.79 -5.64
N GLY A 58 -15.53 15.38 -4.51
CA GLY A 58 -14.76 14.88 -3.37
C GLY A 58 -14.44 15.92 -2.30
N VAL A 59 -15.01 17.12 -2.39
CA VAL A 59 -14.81 18.16 -1.38
C VAL A 59 -15.87 18.04 -0.29
N VAL A 60 -15.44 17.69 0.92
CA VAL A 60 -16.29 17.60 2.12
C VAL A 60 -16.19 18.91 2.89
N THR A 61 -17.30 19.63 3.00
CA THR A 61 -17.41 20.88 3.75
C THR A 61 -18.15 20.61 5.06
N LEU A 62 -17.42 20.70 6.16
CA LEU A 62 -17.95 20.60 7.51
C LEU A 62 -18.34 21.98 7.98
N THR A 63 -19.62 22.19 8.33
CA THR A 63 -20.12 23.46 8.88
C THR A 63 -20.72 23.20 10.25
N GLY A 64 -20.16 23.83 11.27
CA GLY A 64 -20.57 23.62 12.66
C GLY A 64 -20.57 24.89 13.48
N SER A 65 -21.52 24.96 14.40
CA SER A 65 -21.64 26.04 15.39
C SER A 65 -20.55 25.97 16.47
N PHE A 66 -20.42 27.03 17.25
CA PHE A 66 -19.45 27.10 18.35
C PHE A 66 -19.67 25.97 19.37
N GLY A 67 -18.66 25.11 19.57
CA GLY A 67 -18.71 23.96 20.50
C GLY A 67 -18.85 22.58 19.84
N CYS A 68 -18.80 22.50 18.50
CA CYS A 68 -18.72 21.22 17.79
C CYS A 68 -17.29 20.66 17.76
N ASP A 69 -17.20 19.34 17.69
CA ASP A 69 -15.93 18.62 17.57
C ASP A 69 -15.52 18.50 16.09
N MET A 70 -15.21 19.63 15.45
CA MET A 70 -14.60 19.68 14.11
C MET A 70 -13.37 18.76 13.97
N PRO A 71 -12.36 18.82 14.87
CA PRO A 71 -11.16 17.99 14.71
C PRO A 71 -11.49 16.49 14.75
N LYS A 72 -12.51 16.09 15.52
CA LYS A 72 -12.94 14.70 15.62
C LYS A 72 -13.64 14.24 14.33
N ALA A 73 -14.49 15.07 13.73
CA ALA A 73 -15.11 14.74 12.45
C ALA A 73 -14.07 14.58 11.34
N VAL A 74 -13.10 15.49 11.31
CA VAL A 74 -11.99 15.47 10.36
C VAL A 74 -11.14 14.22 10.55
N GLU A 75 -10.86 13.82 11.80
CA GLU A 75 -10.14 12.59 12.12
C GLU A 75 -10.90 11.34 11.64
N ILE A 76 -12.21 11.28 11.86
CA ILE A 76 -13.05 10.17 11.38
C ILE A 76 -13.02 10.11 9.85
N ILE A 77 -13.22 11.24 9.17
CA ILE A 77 -13.21 11.31 7.70
C ILE A 77 -11.84 10.91 7.17
N ARG A 78 -10.75 11.49 7.69
CA ARG A 78 -9.36 11.13 7.31
C ARG A 78 -9.07 9.64 7.52
N SER A 79 -9.60 9.04 8.58
CA SER A 79 -9.44 7.61 8.85
C SER A 79 -10.16 6.72 7.84
N LEU A 80 -11.30 7.17 7.32
CA LEU A 80 -12.08 6.45 6.29
C LEU A 80 -11.53 6.65 4.88
N THR A 81 -10.76 7.70 4.65
CA THR A 81 -10.32 8.15 3.31
C THR A 81 -8.83 7.97 3.05
N VAL A 82 -8.11 7.29 3.93
CA VAL A 82 -6.69 6.98 3.74
C VAL A 82 -6.52 6.26 2.41
N GLU A 83 -5.75 6.86 1.50
CA GLU A 83 -5.37 6.19 0.28
C GLU A 83 -4.17 5.27 0.52
N PRO A 84 -4.23 4.04 -0.01
CA PRO A 84 -3.13 3.11 0.13
C PRO A 84 -1.96 3.53 -0.77
N GLU A 85 -0.95 4.18 -0.19
CA GLU A 85 0.29 4.53 -0.91
C GLU A 85 1.17 3.28 -1.13
N VAL A 86 1.68 3.14 -2.36
CA VAL A 86 2.61 2.06 -2.73
C VAL A 86 3.93 2.23 -1.98
N GLY A 87 4.45 1.16 -1.39
CA GLY A 87 5.66 1.16 -0.58
C GLY A 87 5.43 1.46 0.91
N LYS A 88 4.19 1.77 1.32
CA LYS A 88 3.84 1.95 2.74
C LYS A 88 3.57 0.60 3.40
N THR A 89 4.00 0.49 4.65
CA THR A 89 3.72 -0.67 5.51
C THR A 89 2.43 -0.43 6.27
N TYR A 90 1.46 -1.33 6.10
CA TYR A 90 0.20 -1.36 6.83
C TYR A 90 0.29 -2.41 7.93
N ARG A 91 0.24 -1.94 9.18
CA ARG A 91 0.21 -2.79 10.36
C ARG A 91 -1.22 -3.17 10.70
N ASN A 92 -1.42 -4.37 11.27
CA ASN A 92 -2.74 -4.88 11.66
C ASN A 92 -3.76 -5.07 10.52
N ALA A 93 -3.32 -5.43 9.31
CA ALA A 93 -4.22 -5.70 8.20
C ALA A 93 -4.97 -7.02 8.41
N ARG A 94 -6.28 -7.03 8.16
CA ARG A 94 -7.14 -8.18 8.48
C ARG A 94 -7.25 -9.14 7.32
N VAL A 95 -7.01 -10.42 7.56
CA VAL A 95 -7.20 -11.47 6.55
C VAL A 95 -8.71 -11.71 6.36
N THR A 96 -9.24 -11.40 5.18
CA THR A 96 -10.66 -11.63 4.86
C THR A 96 -10.89 -13.04 4.34
N LYS A 97 -9.96 -13.58 3.56
CA LYS A 97 -10.08 -14.91 2.96
C LYS A 97 -8.73 -15.55 2.68
N VAL A 98 -8.61 -16.85 2.95
CA VAL A 98 -7.40 -17.63 2.66
C VAL A 98 -7.67 -18.61 1.51
N LEU A 99 -6.76 -18.68 0.55
CA LEU A 99 -6.75 -19.62 -0.58
C LEU A 99 -5.44 -20.42 -0.61
N ASP A 100 -5.41 -21.49 -1.41
CA ASP A 100 -4.24 -22.37 -1.50
C ASP A 100 -2.99 -21.69 -2.11
N PHE A 101 -3.15 -20.64 -2.92
CA PHE A 101 -2.05 -19.90 -3.54
C PHE A 101 -1.76 -18.53 -2.90
N GLY A 102 -2.57 -18.11 -1.92
CA GLY A 102 -2.42 -16.80 -1.28
C GLY A 102 -3.57 -16.41 -0.35
N ALA A 103 -3.49 -15.24 0.26
CA ALA A 103 -4.50 -14.72 1.18
C ALA A 103 -4.95 -13.32 0.75
N PHE A 104 -6.25 -13.05 0.86
CA PHE A 104 -6.82 -11.73 0.74
C PHE A 104 -6.76 -11.03 2.09
N VAL A 105 -6.18 -9.84 2.07
CA VAL A 105 -5.94 -9.04 3.26
C VAL A 105 -6.52 -7.65 3.03
N GLU A 106 -7.42 -7.23 3.91
CA GLU A 106 -7.97 -5.89 3.93
C GLU A 106 -7.06 -5.00 4.77
N ILE A 107 -6.44 -4.01 4.12
CA ILE A 107 -5.56 -3.04 4.77
C ILE A 107 -6.33 -1.82 5.27
N LEU A 108 -7.38 -1.44 4.55
CA LEU A 108 -8.22 -0.27 4.79
C LEU A 108 -9.66 -0.62 4.36
N PRO A 109 -10.70 0.01 4.93
CA PRO A 109 -12.09 -0.35 4.64
C PRO A 109 -12.38 -0.33 3.13
N GLY A 110 -12.61 -1.52 2.55
CA GLY A 110 -12.81 -1.76 1.12
C GLY A 110 -11.61 -1.44 0.22
N VAL A 111 -10.40 -1.67 0.73
CA VAL A 111 -9.14 -1.81 -0.01
C VAL A 111 -8.60 -3.20 0.32
N GLU A 112 -8.73 -4.12 -0.62
CA GLU A 112 -8.34 -5.52 -0.44
C GLU A 112 -7.17 -5.86 -1.34
N GLY A 113 -6.11 -6.43 -0.76
CA GLY A 113 -4.96 -6.88 -1.51
C GLY A 113 -4.78 -8.40 -1.45
N LEU A 114 -4.12 -8.93 -2.48
CA LEU A 114 -3.71 -10.32 -2.55
C LEU A 114 -2.26 -10.42 -2.06
N CYS A 115 -2.05 -11.23 -1.03
CA CYS A 115 -0.73 -11.67 -0.60
C CYS A 115 -0.46 -13.07 -1.18
N HIS A 116 0.53 -13.18 -2.05
CA HIS A 116 0.91 -14.48 -2.65
C HIS A 116 1.64 -15.36 -1.62
N VAL A 117 1.54 -16.69 -1.72
CA VAL A 117 2.24 -17.64 -0.82
C VAL A 117 3.76 -17.40 -0.76
N SER A 118 4.35 -16.92 -1.86
CA SER A 118 5.79 -16.60 -1.94
C SER A 118 6.19 -15.29 -1.24
N GLU A 119 5.21 -14.46 -0.89
CA GLU A 119 5.40 -13.16 -0.24
C GLU A 119 4.88 -13.17 1.20
N LEU A 120 4.38 -14.31 1.69
CA LEU A 120 3.93 -14.52 3.06
C LEU A 120 5.11 -14.66 4.03
N ASP A 121 6.16 -15.37 3.64
CA ASP A 121 7.30 -15.66 4.51
C ASP A 121 8.62 -15.78 3.73
N VAL A 122 9.75 -15.73 4.42
CA VAL A 122 11.09 -15.90 3.81
C VAL A 122 11.37 -17.38 3.51
N THR A 123 10.77 -18.26 4.32
CA THR A 123 10.88 -19.72 4.17
C THR A 123 9.82 -20.27 3.22
N ARG A 124 10.08 -21.43 2.62
CA ARG A 124 9.15 -22.07 1.68
C ARG A 124 8.00 -22.70 2.47
N VAL A 125 6.89 -21.99 2.54
CA VAL A 125 5.67 -22.45 3.22
C VAL A 125 4.97 -23.50 2.36
N ALA A 126 4.76 -24.71 2.91
CA ALA A 126 4.04 -25.79 2.22
C ALA A 126 2.52 -25.58 2.23
N ASN A 127 1.97 -24.99 3.29
CA ASN A 127 0.54 -24.73 3.46
C ASN A 127 0.30 -23.30 3.96
N VAL A 128 -0.45 -22.51 3.20
CA VAL A 128 -0.80 -21.11 3.56
C VAL A 128 -1.59 -21.05 4.88
N ARG A 129 -2.43 -22.06 5.13
CA ARG A 129 -3.28 -22.18 6.33
C ARG A 129 -2.51 -22.31 7.65
N ASP A 130 -1.23 -22.69 7.60
CA ASP A 130 -0.40 -22.82 8.81
C ASP A 130 0.16 -21.46 9.26
N VAL A 131 0.25 -20.51 8.32
CA VAL A 131 0.90 -19.20 8.52
C VAL A 131 -0.11 -18.06 8.64
N VAL A 132 -1.27 -18.21 7.98
CA VAL A 132 -2.37 -17.24 8.04
C VAL A 132 -3.71 -17.91 8.20
N GLU A 133 -4.48 -17.40 9.15
CA GLU A 133 -5.86 -17.79 9.40
C GLU A 133 -6.83 -16.68 8.99
N GLU A 134 -8.06 -17.07 8.63
CA GLU A 134 -9.14 -16.13 8.37
C GLU A 134 -9.45 -15.30 9.62
N GLY A 135 -9.54 -13.98 9.45
CA GLY A 135 -9.76 -13.03 10.54
C GLY A 135 -8.52 -12.65 11.35
N GLN A 136 -7.36 -13.25 11.09
CA GLN A 136 -6.10 -12.86 11.72
C GLN A 136 -5.67 -11.46 11.25
N THR A 137 -4.93 -10.74 12.11
CA THR A 137 -4.29 -9.48 11.74
C THR A 137 -2.80 -9.70 11.49
N ILE A 138 -2.31 -9.25 10.34
CA ILE A 138 -0.91 -9.38 9.92
C ILE A 138 -0.36 -8.06 9.37
N ASP A 139 0.94 -7.88 9.44
CA ASP A 139 1.62 -6.71 8.88
C ASP A 139 2.00 -6.98 7.42
N VAL A 140 1.61 -6.06 6.52
CA VAL A 140 1.81 -6.20 5.07
C VAL A 140 2.26 -4.88 4.45
N LYS A 141 3.16 -4.96 3.48
CA LYS A 141 3.60 -3.82 2.67
C LYS A 141 2.90 -3.86 1.33
N LEU A 142 2.44 -2.70 0.86
CA LEU A 142 1.93 -2.58 -0.49
C LEU A 142 3.08 -2.49 -1.48
N LEU A 143 3.21 -3.47 -2.38
CA LEU A 143 4.28 -3.51 -3.38
C LEU A 143 3.88 -2.83 -4.69
N GLU A 144 2.71 -3.17 -5.21
CA GLU A 144 2.21 -2.70 -6.50
C GLU A 144 0.69 -2.54 -6.43
N THR A 145 0.17 -1.58 -7.18
CA THR A 145 -1.27 -1.36 -7.38
C THR A 145 -1.57 -1.54 -8.86
N ASN A 146 -2.50 -2.44 -9.19
CA ASN A 146 -3.06 -2.53 -10.54
C ASN A 146 -4.29 -1.62 -10.66
N GLU A 147 -4.49 -1.04 -11.85
CA GLU A 147 -5.62 -0.15 -12.18
C GLU A 147 -7.00 -0.81 -11.99
N ARG A 148 -7.04 -2.15 -11.90
CA ARG A 148 -8.24 -2.94 -11.58
C ARG A 148 -8.61 -2.94 -10.09
N GLY A 149 -7.91 -2.19 -9.24
CA GLY A 149 -8.12 -2.19 -7.79
C GLY A 149 -7.57 -3.42 -7.09
N GLN A 150 -6.65 -4.15 -7.73
CA GLN A 150 -5.94 -5.28 -7.13
C GLN A 150 -4.63 -4.77 -6.54
N PHE A 151 -4.48 -4.89 -5.23
CA PHE A 151 -3.29 -4.50 -4.49
C PHE A 151 -2.42 -5.73 -4.25
N LYS A 152 -1.13 -5.66 -4.61
CA LYS A 152 -0.18 -6.75 -4.36
C LYS A 152 0.50 -6.49 -3.03
N LEU A 153 0.21 -7.35 -2.06
CA LEU A 153 0.72 -7.23 -0.70
C LEU A 153 1.86 -8.21 -0.46
N SER A 154 2.78 -7.81 0.41
CA SER A 154 3.89 -8.66 0.86
C SER A 154 4.14 -8.49 2.34
N ARG A 155 4.09 -9.60 3.06
CA ARG A 155 4.53 -9.70 4.46
C ARG A 155 6.06 -9.79 4.54
N ARG A 156 6.69 -10.46 3.57
CA ARG A 156 8.15 -10.58 3.48
C ARG A 156 8.85 -9.22 3.41
N ALA A 157 8.27 -8.27 2.67
CA ALA A 157 8.83 -6.93 2.57
C ALA A 157 8.78 -6.16 3.90
N VAL A 158 7.80 -6.42 4.77
CA VAL A 158 7.73 -5.83 6.12
C VAL A 158 8.83 -6.38 7.02
N LEU A 159 9.03 -7.70 7.00
CA LEU A 159 10.11 -8.36 7.75
C LEU A 159 11.49 -7.85 7.33
N LEU A 160 11.67 -7.53 6.04
CA LEU A 160 12.89 -6.93 5.50
C LEU A 160 13.07 -5.45 5.85
N ASP A 161 11.98 -4.69 6.03
CA ASP A 161 12.00 -3.25 6.31
C ASP A 161 12.21 -2.98 7.82
N GLU A 162 11.47 -3.67 8.69
CA GLU A 162 11.65 -3.58 10.16
C GLU A 162 12.87 -4.35 10.66
N GLY A 163 13.33 -5.34 9.88
CA GLY A 163 14.51 -6.16 10.16
C GLY A 163 15.72 -5.79 9.31
N GLY A 164 15.75 -4.63 8.64
CA GLY A 164 16.73 -4.30 7.59
C GLY A 164 18.21 -4.49 7.96
N GLU A 165 18.56 -4.43 9.24
CA GLU A 165 19.92 -4.73 9.71
C GLU A 165 20.11 -6.19 10.18
N LYS A 166 19.07 -6.83 10.75
CA LYS A 166 19.13 -8.21 11.29
C LYS A 166 18.91 -9.27 10.21
N VAL A 167 17.91 -9.10 9.36
CA VAL A 167 17.57 -10.06 8.31
C VAL A 167 18.62 -10.06 7.21
N ARG A 168 19.24 -8.92 6.86
CA ARG A 168 20.39 -8.90 5.92
C ARG A 168 21.56 -9.75 6.43
N ARG A 169 21.77 -9.82 7.75
CA ARG A 169 22.83 -10.61 8.37
C ARG A 169 22.50 -12.10 8.38
N GLU A 170 21.27 -12.47 8.73
CA GLU A 170 20.80 -13.87 8.69
C GLU A 170 20.64 -14.41 7.25
N LEU A 171 20.17 -13.60 6.30
CA LEU A 171 20.06 -14.01 4.90
C LEU A 171 21.45 -14.12 4.23
N ALA A 172 22.42 -13.32 4.67
CA ALA A 172 23.82 -13.47 4.26
C ALA A 172 24.43 -14.76 4.83
N GLU A 173 24.17 -15.10 6.09
CA GLU A 173 24.61 -16.38 6.67
C GLU A 173 23.93 -17.59 6.00
N ALA A 174 22.63 -17.52 5.71
CA ALA A 174 21.90 -18.62 5.06
C ALA A 174 22.28 -18.81 3.58
N LYS A 175 22.56 -17.73 2.83
CA LYS A 175 23.04 -17.83 1.44
C LYS A 175 24.47 -18.36 1.32
N VAL A 176 25.32 -18.18 2.34
CA VAL A 176 26.68 -18.72 2.35
C VAL A 176 26.69 -20.24 2.58
N ALA A 177 25.64 -20.80 3.20
CA ALA A 177 25.52 -22.25 3.41
C ALA A 177 24.92 -23.02 2.20
N ALA A 178 24.25 -22.35 1.26
CA ALA A 178 23.51 -22.98 0.17
C ALA A 178 24.07 -22.72 -1.25
N GLY A 179 25.27 -22.14 -1.36
CA GLY A 179 25.92 -21.80 -2.63
C GLY A 179 27.26 -22.52 -2.84
N GLY A 180 27.26 -23.86 -2.79
CA GLY A 180 28.34 -24.69 -3.32
C GLY A 180 28.02 -25.09 -4.75
N ASP A 181 28.78 -24.52 -5.68
CA ASP A 181 29.11 -25.02 -7.02
C ASP A 181 27.96 -25.55 -7.89
N ASP A 182 27.26 -24.66 -8.60
CA ASP A 182 26.79 -25.00 -9.94
C ASP A 182 26.64 -23.75 -10.82
N ALA A 183 27.25 -23.85 -12.01
CA ALA A 183 27.12 -23.00 -13.20
C ALA A 183 27.90 -21.67 -13.24
N GLU A 184 29.14 -21.75 -13.75
CA GLU A 184 29.69 -20.71 -14.62
C GLU A 184 29.80 -21.25 -16.06
N ASP A 185 28.64 -21.43 -16.72
CA ASP A 185 28.53 -21.41 -18.17
C ASP A 185 28.02 -20.02 -18.57
N ALA A 186 28.95 -19.16 -18.97
CA ALA A 186 28.84 -18.30 -20.15
C ALA A 186 29.79 -17.09 -20.06
N GLY A 187 30.70 -17.02 -21.03
CA GLY A 187 31.12 -15.72 -21.55
C GLY A 187 32.61 -15.42 -21.47
N LYS A 188 33.40 -15.97 -22.40
CA LYS A 188 34.63 -15.27 -22.82
C LYS A 188 34.78 -15.22 -24.33
N ALA A 189 34.08 -14.26 -24.91
CA ALA A 189 34.46 -13.67 -26.18
C ALA A 189 35.82 -12.97 -26.02
N ARG A 190 36.88 -13.50 -26.63
CA ARG A 190 38.09 -12.77 -27.07
C ARG A 190 39.05 -13.70 -27.81
N GLY A 191 39.38 -13.36 -29.05
CA GLY A 191 40.57 -13.90 -29.73
C GLY A 191 40.42 -14.06 -31.24
N LYS A 192 41.01 -13.12 -32.00
CA LYS A 192 41.14 -13.12 -33.47
C LYS A 192 41.99 -14.32 -33.98
N PRO A 193 41.98 -14.61 -35.31
CA PRO A 193 42.30 -15.90 -35.91
C PRO A 193 43.80 -16.12 -36.18
N PRO A 194 44.20 -17.35 -36.53
CA PRO A 194 45.32 -17.56 -37.44
C PRO A 194 44.99 -18.51 -38.61
N PRO A 195 45.86 -18.60 -39.63
CA PRO A 195 45.43 -18.72 -41.01
C PRO A 195 45.98 -19.97 -41.74
N LYS A 196 45.61 -20.08 -43.03
CA LYS A 196 46.27 -20.83 -44.12
C LYS A 196 46.28 -22.35 -44.03
N ALA A 197 45.75 -23.01 -45.06
CA ALA A 197 46.52 -23.39 -46.26
C ALA A 197 45.83 -24.52 -47.01
N ARG A 198 45.67 -24.31 -48.31
CA ARG A 198 45.28 -25.33 -49.29
C ARG A 198 46.26 -26.51 -49.27
N ARG A 199 45.74 -27.73 -49.21
CA ARG A 199 46.43 -28.97 -49.58
C ARG A 199 45.30 -29.99 -49.83
N GLY A 200 44.94 -30.38 -51.05
CA GLY A 200 45.79 -30.80 -52.15
C GLY A 200 46.11 -32.30 -51.98
N ARG A 201 45.20 -33.18 -52.41
CA ARG A 201 45.45 -34.47 -53.11
C ARG A 201 44.12 -35.25 -53.21
N SER A 202 43.52 -35.45 -54.38
CA SER A 202 43.92 -36.25 -55.54
C SER A 202 43.62 -37.75 -55.35
N ARG A 203 42.89 -38.30 -56.33
CA ARG A 203 42.79 -39.72 -56.75
C ARG A 203 41.87 -40.59 -55.87
N LEU A 204 41.10 -41.57 -56.38
CA LEU A 204 41.03 -42.23 -57.69
C LEU A 204 39.72 -43.03 -57.75
N ARG A 205 39.18 -43.23 -58.97
CA ARG A 205 38.52 -44.42 -59.57
C ARG A 205 37.65 -45.36 -58.70
N GLU A 206 36.61 -45.99 -59.23
CA GLU A 206 36.39 -46.54 -60.58
C GLU A 206 34.90 -46.63 -60.92
#